data_AF-A0A1Y6K2C3-F1
#
_entry.id   AF-A0A1Y6K2C3-F1
#
_cell.length_a   1.000
_cell.length_b   1.000
_cell.length_c   1.000
_cell.angle_alpha   90.00
_cell.angle_beta   90.00
_cell.angle_gamma   90.00
#
_symmetry.space_group_name_H-M   'P 1'
#
loop_
_entity.id
_entity.type
_entity.pdbx_description
1 polymer ?
#
loop_
_entity_poly.entity_id
_entity_poly.type
_entity_poly.pdbx_seq_one_letter_code
_entity_poly.pdbx_strand_id
1 'polypeptide(L)'
;MVSMTFDMNFSKATPDYGGGLSLDELVGMPAGSIYGAKLPNGEAFQTVLRASGYMLQAELALYRLIEIWADGHTAWHGDKRDDPVVVTPSGQLIRTRG
;
A
#
# COMPACT_ATOMS: atom_id res chain seq x y z
N MET A 1 20.56 -16.05 -12.11
CA MET A 1 19.76 -15.10 -11.31
C MET A 1 18.46 -14.90 -12.05
N VAL A 2 17.39 -15.57 -11.62
CA VAL A 2 16.10 -15.53 -12.33
C VAL A 2 15.33 -14.34 -11.78
N SER A 3 15.16 -13.30 -12.60
CA SER A 3 14.25 -12.20 -12.30
C SER A 3 12.83 -12.73 -12.42
N MET A 4 12.20 -13.05 -11.29
CA MET A 4 10.76 -13.34 -11.27
C MET A 4 10.02 -12.01 -11.39
N THR A 5 9.71 -11.63 -12.62
CA THR A 5 8.73 -10.58 -12.90
C THR A 5 7.37 -11.10 -12.41
N PHE A 6 6.87 -10.57 -11.30
CA PHE A 6 5.48 -10.79 -10.89
C PHE A 6 4.57 -10.06 -11.88
N ASP A 7 4.17 -10.74 -12.95
CA ASP A 7 3.12 -10.26 -13.86
C ASP A 7 1.76 -10.34 -13.16
N MET A 8 1.50 -9.37 -12.27
CA MET A 8 0.13 -9.10 -11.82
C MET A 8 -0.61 -8.46 -12.98
N ASN A 9 -1.34 -9.30 -13.72
CA ASN A 9 -2.14 -8.90 -14.87
C ASN A 9 -3.37 -8.11 -14.40
N PHE A 10 -3.18 -6.82 -14.07
CA PHE A 10 -4.27 -5.88 -13.81
C PHE A 10 -4.92 -5.47 -15.15
N SER A 11 -5.60 -6.41 -15.83
CA SER A 11 -6.38 -6.13 -17.04
C SER A 11 -7.75 -5.49 -16.74
N LYS A 12 -8.01 -5.14 -15.48
CA LYS A 12 -9.18 -4.39 -15.04
C LYS A 12 -8.83 -2.90 -15.07
N ALA A 13 -9.70 -2.08 -15.67
CA ALA A 13 -9.57 -0.63 -15.68
C ALA A 13 -9.10 -0.14 -14.31
N THR A 14 -7.95 0.54 -14.27
CA THR A 14 -7.39 1.08 -13.04
C THR A 14 -8.39 2.05 -12.45
N PRO A 15 -8.83 1.87 -11.19
CA PRO A 15 -9.76 2.81 -10.57
C PRO A 15 -9.15 4.22 -10.58
N ASP A 16 -9.87 5.17 -11.21
CA ASP A 16 -9.54 6.60 -11.18
C ASP A 16 -10.44 7.26 -10.15
N TYR A 17 -9.85 7.65 -9.02
CA TYR A 17 -10.59 8.23 -7.91
C TYR A 17 -10.80 9.75 -8.04
N GLY A 18 -10.25 10.38 -9.09
CA GLY A 18 -10.47 11.80 -9.38
C GLY A 18 -10.05 12.74 -8.23
N GLY A 19 -10.65 13.94 -8.16
CA GLY A 19 -10.35 14.96 -7.14
C GLY A 19 -11.21 14.91 -5.87
N GLY A 20 -12.13 13.92 -5.77
CA GLY A 20 -13.07 13.80 -4.64
C GLY A 20 -12.60 12.87 -3.52
N LEU A 21 -11.52 12.12 -3.75
CA LEU A 21 -10.99 11.16 -2.79
C LEU A 21 -10.23 11.87 -1.67
N SER A 22 -10.54 11.51 -0.45
CA SER A 22 -9.82 11.83 0.77
C SER A 22 -8.85 10.72 1.16
N LEU A 23 -7.84 11.06 1.96
CA LEU A 23 -6.83 10.09 2.39
C LEU A 23 -7.44 8.94 3.21
N ASP A 24 -8.47 9.24 4.00
CA ASP A 24 -9.15 8.29 4.88
C ASP A 24 -9.90 7.20 4.10
N GLU A 25 -10.32 7.48 2.87
CA GLU A 25 -10.98 6.49 2.00
C GLU A 25 -10.01 5.40 1.51
N LEU A 26 -8.69 5.61 1.64
CA LEU A 26 -7.71 4.55 1.37
C LEU A 26 -7.60 3.54 2.53
N VAL A 27 -8.07 3.90 3.73
CA VAL A 27 -8.05 3.00 4.88
C VAL A 27 -8.97 1.81 4.62
N GLY A 28 -8.47 0.60 4.90
CA GLY A 28 -9.13 -0.67 4.62
C GLY A 28 -8.85 -1.22 3.20
N MET A 29 -8.27 -0.43 2.30
CA MET A 29 -7.92 -0.89 0.96
C MET A 29 -6.66 -1.78 0.98
N PRO A 30 -6.63 -2.87 0.18
CA PRO A 30 -5.43 -3.68 0.00
C PRO A 30 -4.30 -2.91 -0.69
N ALA A 31 -3.05 -3.18 -0.30
CA ALA A 31 -1.86 -2.58 -0.90
C ALA A 31 -1.83 -2.73 -2.43
N GLY A 32 -2.21 -3.90 -2.96
CA GLY A 32 -2.27 -4.11 -4.42
C GLY A 32 -3.30 -3.24 -5.12
N SER A 33 -4.44 -2.98 -4.47
CA SER A 33 -5.48 -2.10 -5.00
C SER A 33 -5.04 -0.63 -5.00
N ILE A 34 -4.35 -0.20 -3.95
CA ILE A 34 -3.79 1.16 -3.86
C ILE A 34 -2.69 1.36 -4.92
N TYR A 35 -1.76 0.40 -5.06
CA TYR A 35 -0.65 0.50 -6.00
C TYR A 35 -1.12 0.58 -7.47
N GLY A 36 -2.18 -0.16 -7.80
CA GLY A 36 -2.80 -0.14 -9.13
C GLY A 36 -3.76 1.04 -9.37
N ALA A 37 -4.03 1.89 -8.38
CA ALA A 37 -4.97 2.98 -8.50
C ALA A 37 -4.33 4.24 -9.11
N LYS A 38 -5.15 5.04 -9.78
CA LYS A 38 -4.78 6.42 -10.11
C LYS A 38 -5.25 7.33 -8.97
N LEU A 39 -4.30 7.79 -8.17
CA LEU A 39 -4.54 8.66 -7.01
C LEU A 39 -4.31 10.14 -7.36
N PRO A 40 -4.90 11.07 -6.58
CA PRO A 40 -4.60 12.50 -6.68
C PRO A 40 -3.10 12.82 -6.58
N ASN A 41 -2.70 13.91 -7.23
CA ASN A 41 -1.36 14.48 -7.11
C ASN A 41 -1.23 15.26 -5.79
N GLY A 42 -1.07 14.54 -4.68
CA GLY A 42 -0.80 15.10 -3.35
C GLY A 42 0.25 14.29 -2.62
N GLU A 43 1.11 14.95 -1.83
CA GLU A 43 2.23 14.30 -1.15
C GLU A 43 1.81 13.10 -0.31
N ALA A 44 0.73 13.24 0.46
CA ALA A 44 0.18 12.16 1.28
C ALA A 44 -0.28 10.95 0.44
N PHE A 45 -0.96 11.19 -0.70
CA PHE A 45 -1.35 10.12 -1.64
C PHE A 45 -0.13 9.42 -2.23
N GLN A 46 0.91 10.19 -2.57
CA GLN A 46 2.15 9.64 -3.11
C GLN A 46 2.93 8.83 -2.06
N THR A 47 2.88 9.23 -0.79
CA THR A 47 3.44 8.46 0.32
C THR A 47 2.77 7.10 0.46
N VAL A 48 1.43 7.06 0.46
CA VAL A 48 0.66 5.81 0.54
C VAL A 48 0.88 4.93 -0.71
N LEU A 49 0.98 5.54 -1.89
CA LEU A 49 1.29 4.84 -3.13
C LEU A 49 2.68 4.18 -3.08
N ARG A 50 3.72 4.91 -2.63
CA ARG A 50 5.07 4.34 -2.46
C ARG A 50 5.07 3.22 -1.42
N ALA A 51 4.42 3.43 -0.27
CA ALA A 51 4.29 2.41 0.77
C ALA A 51 3.64 1.13 0.24
N SER A 52 2.57 1.25 -0.55
CA SER A 52 1.94 0.10 -1.21
C SER A 52 2.89 -0.64 -2.16
N GLY A 53 3.76 0.08 -2.86
CA GLY A 53 4.82 -0.50 -3.68
C GLY A 53 5.80 -1.35 -2.88
N TYR A 54 6.23 -0.88 -1.70
CA TYR A 54 7.09 -1.66 -0.80
C TYR A 54 6.39 -2.91 -0.26
N MET A 55 5.09 -2.82 0.06
CA MET A 55 4.28 -3.97 0.46
C MET A 55 4.21 -5.02 -0.64
N LEU A 56 4.07 -4.61 -1.90
CA LEU A 56 4.03 -5.51 -3.05
C LEU A 56 5.37 -6.24 -3.25
N GLN A 57 6.48 -5.52 -3.15
CA GLN A 57 7.83 -6.10 -3.22
C GLN A 57 8.08 -7.15 -2.13
N ALA A 58 7.39 -7.02 -0.98
CA ALA A 58 7.48 -7.94 0.14
C ALA A 58 6.41 -9.06 0.13
N GLU A 59 5.71 -9.24 -0.99
CA GLU A 59 4.63 -10.23 -1.18
C GLU A 59 3.43 -10.03 -0.24
N LEU A 60 3.18 -8.79 0.19
CA LEU A 60 2.09 -8.41 1.10
C LEU A 60 0.94 -7.67 0.41
N ALA A 61 0.69 -7.93 -0.88
CA ALA A 61 -0.30 -7.19 -1.68
C ALA A 61 -1.74 -7.21 -1.11
N LEU A 62 -2.07 -8.19 -0.28
CA LEU A 62 -3.39 -8.34 0.36
C LEU A 62 -3.50 -7.67 1.73
N TYR A 63 -2.41 -7.14 2.29
CA TYR A 63 -2.48 -6.39 3.54
C TYR A 63 -3.23 -5.08 3.31
N ARG A 64 -4.08 -4.72 4.27
CA ARG A 64 -4.92 -3.54 4.22
C ARG A 64 -4.27 -2.40 4.96
N LEU A 65 -4.36 -1.19 4.41
CA LEU A 65 -3.96 0.02 5.09
C LEU A 65 -4.86 0.23 6.32
N ILE A 66 -4.28 0.47 7.48
CA ILE A 66 -5.05 0.74 8.71
C ILE A 66 -4.87 2.17 9.22
N GLU A 67 -3.69 2.76 8.97
CA GLU A 67 -3.38 4.09 9.47
C GLU A 67 -2.28 4.75 8.64
N ILE A 68 -2.33 6.07 8.58
CA ILE A 68 -1.34 6.94 7.94
C ILE A 68 -0.93 7.97 8.99
N TRP A 69 0.37 8.08 9.26
CA TRP A 69 0.88 9.05 10.23
C TRP A 69 1.39 10.31 9.54
N ALA A 70 1.40 11.41 10.29
CA ALA A 70 1.82 12.73 9.78
C ALA A 70 3.28 12.78 9.32
N ASP A 71 4.13 11.89 9.83
CA ASP A 71 5.54 11.78 9.45
C ASP A 71 5.77 10.88 8.22
N GLY A 72 4.70 10.35 7.63
CA GLY A 72 4.73 9.54 6.42
C GLY A 72 4.88 8.03 6.65
N HIS A 73 4.87 7.55 7.89
CA HIS A 73 4.69 6.12 8.14
C HIS A 73 3.28 5.68 7.74
N THR A 74 3.17 4.40 7.39
CA THR A 74 1.89 3.74 7.14
C THR A 74 1.85 2.41 7.85
N ALA A 75 0.73 2.09 8.46
CA ALA A 75 0.51 0.82 9.14
C ALA A 75 -0.46 -0.05 8.33
N TRP A 76 -0.18 -1.35 8.31
CA TRP A 76 -0.90 -2.32 7.50
C TRP A 76 -1.18 -3.58 8.31
N HIS A 77 -2.30 -4.24 8.05
CA HIS A 77 -2.64 -5.52 8.68
C HIS A 77 -3.02 -6.58 7.64
N GLY A 78 -2.70 -7.85 7.94
CA GLY A 78 -3.14 -8.98 7.14
C GLY A 78 -4.47 -9.54 7.63
N ASP A 79 -5.30 -10.07 6.71
CA ASP A 79 -6.59 -10.68 7.06
C ASP A 79 -6.44 -11.98 7.89
N LYS A 80 -5.28 -12.66 7.81
CA LYS A 80 -5.01 -13.96 8.47
C LYS A 80 -3.89 -13.91 9.49
N ARG A 81 -3.24 -12.77 9.61
CA ARG A 81 -1.93 -12.62 10.23
C ARG A 81 -2.02 -11.40 11.12
N ASP A 82 -2.05 -11.64 12.43
CA ASP A 82 -2.15 -10.59 13.45
C ASP A 82 -0.86 -9.77 13.61
N ASP A 83 0.11 -9.90 12.68
CA ASP A 83 1.33 -9.10 12.68
C ASP A 83 1.15 -7.81 11.87
N PRO A 84 0.97 -6.65 12.54
CA PRO A 84 0.97 -5.39 11.82
C PRO A 84 2.35 -5.16 11.17
N VAL A 85 2.31 -4.56 9.99
CA VAL A 85 3.49 -4.15 9.25
C VAL A 85 3.48 -2.63 9.19
N VAL A 86 4.55 -2.00 9.65
CA VAL A 86 4.76 -0.56 9.48
C VAL A 86 5.75 -0.34 8.35
N VAL A 87 5.39 0.51 7.40
CA VAL A 87 6.30 0.99 6.35
C VAL A 87 6.73 2.40 6.71
N THR A 88 8.04 2.59 6.86
CA THR A 88 8.66 3.91 7.10
C THR A 88 8.65 4.77 5.83
N PRO A 89 8.84 6.11 5.94
CA PRO A 89 8.94 6.99 4.78
C PRO A 89 10.07 6.61 3.81
N SER A 90 11.14 5.97 4.30
CA SER A 90 12.26 5.49 3.51
C SER A 90 12.03 4.10 2.88
N GLY A 91 10.90 3.46 3.18
CA GLY A 91 10.52 2.15 2.65
C GLY A 91 10.99 0.95 3.45
N GLN A 92 11.59 1.14 4.64
CA GLN A 92 11.85 0.03 5.55
C GLN A 92 10.53 -0.55 6.05
N LEU A 93 10.38 -1.89 5.97
CA LEU A 93 9.28 -2.63 6.58
C LEU A 93 9.67 -3.09 7.99
N ILE A 94 8.89 -2.69 8.98
CA ILE A 94 9.01 -3.12 10.38
C ILE A 94 7.87 -4.10 10.65
N ARG A 95 8.23 -5.32 11.08
CA ARG A 95 7.27 -6.35 11.50
C ARG A 95 7.54 -6.71 12.94
N THR A 96 6.52 -6.70 13.78
CA THR A 96 6.61 -7.32 15.11
C THR A 96 6.50 -8.83 14.93
N ARG A 97 7.54 -9.58 15.30
CA ARG A 97 7.42 -11.03 15.44
C ARG A 97 6.47 -11.31 16.61
N GLY A 98 5.35 -11.98 16.32
CA GLY A 98 4.57 -12.70 17.33
C GLY A 98 5.29 -13.97 17.78
#